data_AF-A0A6N7CE69-F1
#
_entry.id   AF-A0A6N7CE69-F1
#
_cell.length_a   1.000
_cell.length_b   1.000
_cell.length_c   1.000
_cell.angle_alpha   90.00
_cell.angle_beta   90.00
_cell.angle_gamma   90.00
#
_symmetry.space_group_name_H-M   'P 1'
#
loop_
_entity.id
_entity.type
_entity.pdbx_description
1 polymer ?
#
loop_
_entity_poly.entity_id
_entity_poly.type
_entity_poly.pdbx_seq_one_letter_code
_entity_poly.pdbx_strand_id
1 'polypeptide(L)' 'MIHHEIREWVAELMRLDLATASPAELAKLDDVTLIAEAQYVRQLLSLPEYTPHVG' A
#
# COMPACT_ATOMS: atom_id res chain seq x y z
N MET A 1 -5.62 -10.16 2.24
CA MET A 1 -4.84 -9.69 1.09
C MET A 1 -3.36 -9.78 1.42
N ILE A 2 -2.53 -10.18 0.47
CA ILE A 2 -1.07 -10.14 0.55
C ILE A 2 -0.53 -8.86 -0.11
N HIS A 3 0.72 -8.48 0.15
CA HIS A 3 1.35 -7.24 -0.33
C HIS A 3 1.06 -6.92 -1.81
N HIS A 4 1.23 -7.92 -2.68
CA HIS A 4 1.01 -7.76 -4.12
C HIS A 4 -0.44 -7.35 -4.46
N GLU A 5 -1.43 -7.96 -3.80
CA GLU A 5 -2.85 -7.62 -4.02
C GLU A 5 -3.19 -6.21 -3.51
N ILE A 6 -2.58 -5.79 -2.39
CA ILE A 6 -2.77 -4.44 -1.86
C ILE A 6 -2.11 -3.41 -2.77
N ARG A 7 -0.91 -3.70 -3.28
CA ARG A 7 -0.19 -2.85 -4.23
C ARG A 7 -0.95 -2.65 -5.53
N GLU A 8 -1.50 -3.72 -6.11
CA GLU A 8 -2.35 -3.63 -7.31
C GLU A 8 -3.60 -2.80 -7.06
N TRP A 9 -4.29 -3.05 -5.94
CA TRP A 9 -5.46 -2.28 -5.55
C TRP A 9 -5.16 -0.78 -5.36
N VAL A 10 -4.03 -0.45 -4.73
CA VAL A 10 -3.60 0.96 -4.59
C VAL A 10 -3.25 1.57 -5.95
N ALA A 11 -2.61 0.82 -6.84
CA ALA A 11 -2.32 1.29 -8.19
C ALA A 11 -3.60 1.62 -8.97
N GLU A 12 -4.63 0.77 -8.88
CA GLU A 12 -5.94 1.02 -9.47
C GLU A 12 -6.61 2.27 -8.87
N LEU A 13 -6.58 2.43 -7.55
CA LEU A 13 -7.11 3.62 -6.87
C LEU A 13 -6.41 4.91 -7.32
N MET A 14 -5.09 4.85 -7.52
CA MET A 14 -4.29 5.96 -8.02
C MET A 14 -4.41 6.17 -9.53
N ARG A 15 -5.12 5.28 -10.25
CA ARG A 15 -5.18 5.23 -11.72
C ARG A 15 -3.78 5.18 -12.35
N LEU A 16 -2.87 4.46 -11.70
CA LEU A 16 -1.49 4.31 -12.11
C LEU A 16 -1.33 3.04 -12.94
N ASP A 17 -0.79 3.17 -14.15
CA ASP A 17 -0.38 2.03 -14.95
C ASP A 17 1.04 1.59 -14.55
N LEU A 18 1.13 0.42 -13.93
CA LEU A 18 2.40 -0.13 -13.43
C LEU A 18 3.43 -0.39 -14.54
N ALA A 19 2.99 -0.58 -15.79
CA ALA A 19 3.89 -0.84 -16.91
C ALA A 19 4.56 0.44 -17.44
N THR A 20 3.94 1.61 -17.22
CA THR A 20 4.41 2.90 -17.76
C THR A 20 4.76 3.93 -16.70
N ALA A 21 4.47 3.63 -15.43
CA ALA A 21 4.78 4.47 -14.29
C ALA A 21 6.28 4.79 -14.20
N SER A 22 6.57 6.06 -13.93
CA SER A 22 7.93 6.51 -13.63
C SER A 22 8.41 5.96 -12.28
N PRO A 23 9.73 5.89 -12.05
CA PRO A 23 10.28 5.48 -10.76
C PRO A 23 9.76 6.29 -9.57
N ALA A 24 9.48 7.59 -9.76
CA ALA A 24 8.93 8.44 -8.73
C ALA A 24 7.47 8.10 -8.40
N GLU A 25 6.66 7.75 -9.41
CA GLU A 25 5.29 7.30 -9.20
C GLU A 25 5.24 5.92 -8.54
N LEU A 26 6.16 5.03 -8.89
CA LEU A 26 6.31 3.73 -8.22
C LEU A 26 6.74 3.89 -6.76
N ALA A 27 7.67 4.79 -6.44
CA ALA A 27 8.04 5.08 -5.06
C ALA A 27 6.85 5.61 -4.25
N LYS A 28 6.06 6.52 -4.84
CA LYS A 28 4.83 7.01 -4.20
C LYS A 28 3.78 5.90 -4.03
N LEU A 29 3.66 5.00 -4.99
CA LEU A 29 2.79 3.83 -4.88
C LEU A 29 3.21 2.96 -3.70
N ASP A 30 4.51 2.71 -3.54
CA ASP A 30 5.04 1.90 -2.45
C ASP A 30 4.77 2.56 -1.08
N ASP A 31 4.96 3.88 -0.95
CA ASP A 31 4.62 4.63 0.26
C ASP A 31 3.13 4.50 0.64
N VAL A 32 2.24 4.64 -0.34
CA VAL A 32 0.79 4.52 -0.11
C VAL A 32 0.41 3.07 0.19
N THR A 33 1.06 2.10 -0.45
CA THR A 33 0.86 0.67 -0.19
C THR A 33 1.19 0.33 1.26
N LEU A 34 2.30 0.84 1.80
CA LEU A 34 2.66 0.63 3.22
C LEU A 34 1.59 1.17 4.18
N ILE A 35 1.01 2.34 3.88
CA ILE A 35 -0.08 2.91 4.68
C ILE A 35 -1.33 2.02 4.60
N ALA A 36 -1.68 1.55 3.39
CA ALA A 36 -2.82 0.67 3.17
C ALA A 36 -2.66 -0.66 3.91
N GLU A 37 -1.46 -1.26 3.88
CA GLU A 37 -1.13 -2.47 4.62
C GLU A 37 -1.27 -2.26 6.13
N ALA A 38 -0.74 -1.15 6.65
CA ALA A 38 -0.87 -0.80 8.06
C ALA A 38 -2.34 -0.73 8.49
N GLN A 39 -3.17 -0.05 7.69
CA GLN A 39 -4.60 0.08 7.94
C GLN A 39 -5.32 -1.27 7.84
N TYR A 40 -4.97 -2.09 6.85
CA TYR A 40 -5.53 -3.42 6.69
C TYR A 40 -5.24 -4.30 7.91
N VAL A 41 -3.99 -4.36 8.37
CA VAL A 41 -3.61 -5.13 9.58
C VAL A 41 -4.32 -4.58 10.82
N ARG A 42 -4.36 -3.24 10.98
CA ARG A 42 -5.06 -2.60 12.10
C ARG A 42 -6.52 -3.03 12.15
N GLN A 43 -7.23 -3.00 11.02
CA GLN A 43 -8.63 -3.36 10.92
C GLN A 43 -8.83 -4.87 11.12
N LEU A 44 -8.03 -5.70 10.47
CA LEU A 44 -8.10 -7.16 10.56
C LEU A 44 -7.99 -7.66 12.01
N LEU A 45 -7.09 -7.04 12.79
CA LEU A 45 -6.83 -7.41 14.18
C LEU A 45 -7.60 -6.54 15.19
N SER A 46 -8.46 -5.62 14.72
CA SER A 46 -9.20 -4.67 15.57
C SER A 46 -8.31 -3.92 16.57
N LEU A 47 -7.11 -3.53 16.13
CA LEU A 47 -6.15 -2.82 16.98
C LEU A 47 -6.53 -1.36 17.13
N PRO A 48 -6.37 -0.75 18.33
CA PRO A 48 -6.60 0.68 18.52
C PRO A 48 -5.59 1.53 17.73
N GLU A 49 -4.35 1.07 17.62
CA GLU A 49 -3.29 1.69 16.84
C GLU A 49 -2.37 0.60 16.25
N TYR A 50 -1.84 0.85 15.06
CA TYR A 50 -0.82 0.01 14.44
C TYR A 50 0.08 0.89 13.59
N THR A 51 1.35 0.98 14.01
CA THR A 51 2.40 1.69 13.29
C THR A 51 3.46 0.66 12.94
N PRO A 52 3.46 0.12 11.71
CA PRO A 52 4.46 -0.86 11.35
C PRO A 52 5.85 -0.25 11.45
N HIS A 53 6.76 -0.93 12.14
CA HIS A 53 8.17 -0.63 12.08
C HIS A 53 8.69 -1.13 10.73
N VAL A 54 8.42 -0.36 9.68
CA VAL A 54 9.04 -0.60 8.38
C VAL A 54 10.48 -0.06 8.44
N GLY A 55 11.43 -0.96 8.25
CA GLY A 55 12.87 -0.69 8.08
C GLY A 55 13.35 -1.19 6.74
#